data_AF-A0A8T3WED2-F1
#
_entry.id   AF-A0A8T3WED2-F1
#
_cell.length_a   1.000
_cell.length_b   1.000
_cell.length_c   1.000
_cell.angle_alpha   90.00
_cell.angle_beta   90.00
_cell.angle_gamma   90.00
#
_symmetry.space_group_name_H-M   'P 1'
#
loop_
_entity.id
_entity.type
_entity.pdbx_description
1 polymer ?
#
loop_
_entity_poly.entity_id
_entity_poly.type
_entity_poly.pdbx_seq_one_letter_code
_entity_poly.pdbx_strand_id
1 'polypeptide(L)'
;MAQLYLVGTHHLDINGHERLEKFFDFIKPDCIGLESTAEAFERRIQDHKELALELPLLKSMLKSNYSTEAIENIIKYLQMFGYECVASSEFSQKNPETKLVFCDVHNPKLLREATREVFGKLVDESYKITPDLMDALAETDFQEFQRIIDASYNDTSVKELEKKAKYFRALTIDRDEKTEEKIREALKETDNNLAYIGGLLHFFGDYPNLYDRLRDLNPVRIRLSELDKL
;
A
#
# COMPACT_ATOMS: atom_id res chain seq x y z
N MET A 1 -19.82 -18.67 -7.04
CA MET A 1 -18.84 -18.07 -7.99
C MET A 1 -18.03 -17.10 -7.19
N ALA A 2 -16.71 -17.26 -7.24
CA ALA A 2 -15.78 -16.38 -6.53
C ALA A 2 -15.96 -14.93 -6.98
N GLN A 3 -16.08 -13.98 -6.04
CA GLN A 3 -16.10 -12.55 -6.35
C GLN A 3 -14.70 -11.97 -6.19
N LEU A 4 -14.21 -11.32 -7.24
CA LEU A 4 -12.97 -10.56 -7.22
C LEU A 4 -13.26 -9.11 -6.81
N TYR A 5 -12.59 -8.64 -5.77
CA TYR A 5 -12.54 -7.23 -5.35
C TYR A 5 -11.14 -6.67 -5.62
N LEU A 6 -11.07 -5.56 -6.36
CA LEU A 6 -9.84 -4.80 -6.60
C LEU A 6 -9.88 -3.53 -5.77
N VAL A 7 -9.11 -3.49 -4.69
CA VAL A 7 -9.12 -2.42 -3.69
C VAL A 7 -7.92 -1.50 -3.91
N GLY A 8 -8.18 -0.33 -4.48
CA GLY A 8 -7.21 0.72 -4.72
C GLY A 8 -6.86 1.48 -3.45
N THR A 9 -5.60 1.49 -3.07
CA THR A 9 -5.06 2.17 -1.89
C THR A 9 -4.11 3.30 -2.24
N HIS A 10 -4.02 4.29 -1.34
CA HIS A 10 -2.88 5.18 -1.26
C HIS A 10 -1.95 4.68 -0.17
N HIS A 11 -0.68 4.42 -0.46
CA HIS A 11 0.27 3.75 0.46
C HIS A 11 0.58 4.48 1.78
N LEU A 12 0.09 5.72 1.91
CA LEU A 12 0.23 6.56 3.10
C LEU A 12 -1.13 7.02 3.65
N ASP A 13 -2.20 6.27 3.39
CA ASP A 13 -3.53 6.60 3.92
C ASP A 13 -3.57 6.51 5.45
N ILE A 14 -3.83 7.64 6.10
CA ILE A 14 -3.91 7.77 7.57
C ILE A 14 -4.95 6.81 8.16
N ASN A 15 -6.08 6.62 7.48
CA ASN A 15 -7.17 5.77 7.95
C ASN A 15 -7.19 4.43 7.21
N GLY A 16 -6.13 4.13 6.43
CA GLY A 16 -6.10 3.00 5.53
C GLY A 16 -6.24 1.65 6.26
N HIS A 17 -5.58 1.51 7.41
CA HIS A 17 -5.64 0.29 8.22
C HIS A 17 -7.07 -0.02 8.69
N GLU A 18 -7.73 0.94 9.34
CA GLU A 18 -9.11 0.80 9.83
C GLU A 18 -10.10 0.54 8.69
N ARG A 19 -9.95 1.22 7.54
CA ARG A 19 -10.79 1.00 6.36
C ARG A 19 -10.64 -0.41 5.81
N LEU A 20 -9.41 -0.94 5.74
CA LEU A 20 -9.18 -2.32 5.31
C LEU A 20 -9.73 -3.34 6.31
N GLU A 21 -9.59 -3.11 7.62
CA GLU A 21 -10.16 -4.00 8.63
C GLU A 21 -11.69 -4.11 8.47
N LYS A 22 -12.39 -2.98 8.39
CA LYS A 22 -13.84 -2.94 8.13
C LYS A 22 -14.22 -3.65 6.84
N PHE A 23 -13.43 -3.45 5.78
CA PHE A 23 -13.66 -4.10 4.50
C PHE A 23 -13.56 -5.61 4.59
N PHE A 24 -12.48 -6.12 5.21
CA PHE A 24 -12.26 -7.55 5.36
C PHE A 24 -13.33 -8.20 6.24
N ASP A 25 -13.76 -7.53 7.31
CA ASP A 25 -14.86 -8.00 8.16
C ASP A 25 -16.19 -8.08 7.41
N PHE A 26 -16.41 -7.17 6.46
CA PHE A 26 -17.61 -7.14 5.62
C PHE A 26 -17.62 -8.25 4.56
N ILE A 27 -16.56 -8.36 3.74
CA ILE A 27 -16.55 -9.31 2.61
C ILE A 27 -16.11 -10.71 3.01
N LYS A 28 -15.38 -10.86 4.13
CA LYS A 28 -14.76 -12.10 4.63
C LYS A 28 -14.03 -12.87 3.52
N PRO A 29 -12.88 -12.37 3.04
CA PRO A 29 -12.20 -12.99 1.92
C PRO A 29 -11.55 -14.33 2.31
N ASP A 30 -11.68 -15.32 1.43
CA ASP A 30 -10.89 -16.56 1.52
C ASP A 30 -9.44 -16.31 1.10
N CYS A 31 -9.21 -15.30 0.27
CA CYS A 31 -7.91 -14.99 -0.27
C CYS A 31 -7.69 -13.47 -0.27
N ILE A 32 -6.54 -13.05 0.26
CA ILE A 32 -6.07 -11.67 0.17
C ILE A 32 -4.82 -11.64 -0.70
N GLY A 33 -4.98 -11.06 -1.89
CA GLY A 33 -3.87 -10.77 -2.79
C GLY A 33 -3.24 -9.44 -2.45
N LEU A 34 -1.90 -9.36 -2.45
CA LEU A 34 -1.16 -8.16 -2.07
C LEU A 34 -0.22 -7.75 -3.20
N GLU A 35 -0.16 -6.46 -3.46
CA GLU A 35 0.87 -5.81 -4.26
C GLU A 35 2.21 -5.72 -3.49
N SER A 36 2.67 -6.87 -2.98
CA SER A 36 3.96 -7.03 -2.31
C SER A 36 4.57 -8.38 -2.65
N THR A 37 5.90 -8.47 -2.53
CA THR A 37 6.59 -9.76 -2.45
C THR A 37 6.43 -10.33 -1.03
N ALA A 38 6.63 -11.64 -0.87
CA ALA A 38 6.62 -12.28 0.45
C ALA A 38 7.69 -11.67 1.39
N GLU A 39 8.90 -11.44 0.88
CA GLU A 39 9.99 -10.83 1.68
C GLU A 39 9.63 -9.40 2.12
N ALA A 40 9.10 -8.57 1.21
CA ALA A 40 8.70 -7.21 1.55
C ALA A 40 7.54 -7.19 2.55
N PHE A 41 6.60 -8.12 2.41
CA PHE A 41 5.50 -8.28 3.36
C PHE A 41 6.01 -8.60 4.77
N GLU A 42 6.80 -9.66 4.93
CA GLU A 42 7.34 -10.07 6.23
C GLU A 42 8.17 -8.95 6.87
N ARG A 43 8.98 -8.25 6.07
CA ARG A 43 9.73 -7.08 6.52
C ARG A 43 8.81 -5.99 7.08
N ARG A 44 7.72 -5.65 6.39
CA ARG A 44 6.77 -4.62 6.87
C ARG A 44 6.08 -5.02 8.17
N ILE A 45 5.70 -6.28 8.30
CA ILE A 45 5.14 -6.79 9.56
C ILE A 45 6.17 -6.69 10.70
N GLN A 46 7.43 -7.02 10.42
CA GLN A 46 8.50 -6.90 11.40
C GLN A 46 8.77 -5.44 11.78
N ASP A 47 8.86 -4.53 10.81
CA ASP A 47 9.06 -3.09 11.03
C ASP A 47 7.98 -2.52 11.97
N HIS A 48 6.71 -2.91 11.79
CA HIS A 48 5.60 -2.50 12.64
C HIS A 48 5.68 -3.05 14.06
N LYS A 49 6.04 -4.33 14.21
CA LYS A 49 6.22 -4.96 15.52
C LYS A 49 7.35 -4.30 16.29
N GLU A 50 8.48 -4.05 15.64
CA GLU A 50 9.63 -3.36 16.22
C GLU A 50 9.25 -1.92 16.61
N LEU A 51 8.60 -1.18 15.73
CA LEU A 51 8.12 0.17 16.02
C LEU A 51 7.21 0.20 17.26
N ALA A 52 6.27 -0.74 17.38
CA ALA A 52 5.37 -0.83 18.54
C ALA A 52 6.12 -1.11 19.85
N LEU A 53 7.12 -1.99 19.83
CA LEU A 53 7.95 -2.32 21.00
C LEU A 53 8.88 -1.18 21.40
N GLU A 54 9.45 -0.48 20.42
CA GLU A 54 10.43 0.57 20.62
C GLU A 54 9.80 1.96 20.77
N LEU A 55 8.48 2.09 20.60
CA LEU A 55 7.78 3.37 20.60
C LEU A 55 8.10 4.26 21.82
N PRO A 56 8.13 3.76 23.07
CA PRO A 56 8.47 4.59 24.22
C PRO A 56 9.91 5.11 24.18
N LEU A 57 10.85 4.27 23.72
CA LEU A 57 12.25 4.64 23.57
C LEU A 57 12.42 5.67 22.46
N LEU A 58 11.80 5.44 21.30
CA LEU A 58 11.79 6.37 20.18
C LEU A 58 11.24 7.75 20.60
N LYS A 59 10.07 7.77 21.26
CA LYS A 59 9.51 9.01 21.83
C LYS A 59 10.50 9.71 22.76
N SER A 60 11.24 8.96 23.58
CA SER A 60 12.25 9.53 24.47
C SER A 60 13.45 10.10 23.72
N MET A 61 13.92 9.43 22.66
CA MET A 61 15.05 9.87 21.85
C MET A 61 14.74 11.14 21.05
N LEU A 62 13.50 11.30 20.59
CA LEU A 62 13.09 12.45 19.77
C LEU A 62 12.85 13.73 20.59
N LYS A 63 12.55 13.62 21.89
CA LYS A 63 12.28 14.77 22.79
C LYS A 63 13.41 15.79 22.88
N SER A 64 14.65 15.41 22.57
CA SER A 64 15.78 16.35 22.59
C SER A 64 15.79 17.30 21.39
N ASN A 65 15.14 16.94 20.29
CA ASN A 65 15.22 17.67 19.02
C ASN A 65 13.85 18.16 18.51
N TYR A 66 12.75 17.54 18.95
CA TYR A 66 11.42 17.79 18.39
C TYR A 66 10.39 18.14 19.46
N SER A 67 9.41 18.96 19.09
CA SER A 67 8.23 19.24 19.91
C SER A 67 7.36 17.98 20.07
N THR A 68 6.46 17.96 21.05
CA THR A 68 5.53 16.84 21.23
C THR A 68 4.68 16.59 19.98
N GLU A 69 4.19 17.65 19.35
CA GLU A 69 3.40 17.57 18.11
C GLU A 69 4.23 16.96 16.96
N ALA A 70 5.46 17.44 16.75
CA ALA A 70 6.37 16.90 15.76
C ALA A 70 6.67 15.40 15.98
N ILE A 71 6.82 14.98 17.24
CA ILE A 71 7.02 13.56 17.59
C ILE A 71 5.80 12.72 17.20
N GLU A 72 4.59 13.19 17.50
CA GLU A 72 3.37 12.48 17.12
C GLU A 72 3.21 12.43 15.58
N ASN A 73 3.58 13.49 14.86
CA ASN A 73 3.59 13.53 13.40
C ASN A 73 4.52 12.48 12.80
N ILE A 74 5.76 12.42 13.27
CA ILE A 74 6.75 11.40 12.87
C ILE A 74 6.18 10.00 13.10
N ILE A 75 5.69 9.72 14.31
CA ILE A 75 5.20 8.40 14.69
C ILE A 75 4.00 7.99 13.84
N LYS A 76 3.06 8.91 13.63
CA LYS A 76 1.89 8.69 12.80
C LYS A 76 2.31 8.33 11.37
N TYR A 77 3.32 8.99 10.82
CA TYR A 77 3.88 8.62 9.51
C TYR A 77 4.44 7.20 9.48
N LEU A 78 5.25 6.83 10.47
CA LEU A 78 5.84 5.50 10.53
C LEU A 78 4.77 4.39 10.65
N GLN A 79 3.69 4.67 11.38
CA GLN A 79 2.55 3.75 11.52
C GLN A 79 1.69 3.64 10.26
N MET A 80 1.70 4.63 9.37
CA MET A 80 0.98 4.51 8.09
C MET A 80 1.70 3.58 7.11
N PHE A 81 3.02 3.48 7.19
CA PHE A 81 3.78 2.86 6.11
C PHE A 81 3.59 1.35 6.06
N GLY A 82 3.06 0.83 4.95
CA GLY A 82 2.81 -0.61 4.77
C GLY A 82 1.62 -1.13 5.57
N TYR A 83 0.66 -0.27 5.89
CA TYR A 83 -0.56 -0.65 6.60
C TYR A 83 -1.34 -1.75 5.88
N GLU A 84 -1.26 -1.84 4.54
CA GLU A 84 -1.95 -2.87 3.76
C GLU A 84 -1.46 -4.27 4.14
N CYS A 85 -0.16 -4.42 4.37
CA CYS A 85 0.43 -5.67 4.84
C CYS A 85 -0.06 -6.00 6.25
N VAL A 86 -0.03 -5.01 7.15
CA VAL A 86 -0.40 -5.18 8.56
C VAL A 86 -1.85 -5.60 8.71
N ALA A 87 -2.79 -4.87 8.09
CA ALA A 87 -4.21 -5.18 8.14
C ALA A 87 -4.50 -6.59 7.60
N SER A 88 -3.85 -6.97 6.49
CA SER A 88 -4.00 -8.29 5.89
C SER A 88 -3.42 -9.41 6.76
N SER A 89 -2.27 -9.17 7.40
CA SER A 89 -1.66 -10.11 8.34
C SER A 89 -2.57 -10.34 9.55
N GLU A 90 -3.04 -9.28 10.18
CA GLU A 90 -3.93 -9.35 11.34
C GLU A 90 -5.24 -10.07 11.01
N PHE A 91 -5.84 -9.80 9.85
CA PHE A 91 -7.03 -10.51 9.40
C PHE A 91 -6.76 -12.01 9.21
N SER A 92 -5.67 -12.37 8.52
CA SER A 92 -5.32 -13.79 8.30
C SER A 92 -4.94 -14.54 9.60
N GLN A 93 -4.40 -13.84 10.60
CA GLN A 93 -4.14 -14.43 11.92
C GLN A 93 -5.44 -14.70 12.69
N LYS A 94 -6.43 -13.81 12.56
CA LYS A 94 -7.78 -13.99 13.13
C LYS A 94 -8.61 -15.04 12.38
N ASN A 95 -8.33 -15.25 11.08
CA ASN A 95 -9.04 -16.17 10.18
C ASN A 95 -8.02 -17.07 9.43
N PRO A 96 -7.51 -18.15 10.07
CA PRO A 96 -6.41 -18.95 9.54
C PRO A 96 -6.68 -19.67 8.20
N GLU A 97 -7.93 -19.77 7.79
CA GLU A 97 -8.37 -20.26 6.48
C GLU A 97 -8.11 -19.26 5.34
N THR A 98 -7.98 -17.98 5.66
CA THR A 98 -7.69 -16.94 4.66
C THR A 98 -6.26 -17.06 4.16
N LYS A 99 -6.10 -17.32 2.86
CA LYS A 99 -4.81 -17.41 2.18
C LYS A 99 -4.28 -16.02 1.81
N LEU A 100 -3.00 -15.78 2.09
CA LEU A 100 -2.28 -14.62 1.53
C LEU A 100 -1.63 -15.00 0.20
N VAL A 101 -1.77 -14.13 -0.80
CA VAL A 101 -1.16 -14.29 -2.13
C VAL A 101 -0.33 -13.06 -2.45
N PHE A 102 0.96 -13.27 -2.70
CA PHE A 102 1.91 -12.21 -3.03
C PHE A 102 1.97 -12.05 -4.55
N CYS A 103 1.38 -10.98 -5.07
CA CYS A 103 1.19 -10.80 -6.52
C CYS A 103 2.18 -9.82 -7.14
N ASP A 104 3.10 -9.25 -6.37
CA ASP A 104 4.07 -8.29 -6.89
C ASP A 104 5.29 -8.99 -7.49
N VAL A 105 5.61 -8.61 -8.73
CA VAL A 105 6.80 -9.08 -9.44
C VAL A 105 7.44 -7.92 -10.20
N HIS A 106 8.13 -7.05 -9.46
CA HIS A 106 8.88 -5.93 -10.01
C HIS A 106 10.38 -6.23 -10.14
N ASN A 107 11.09 -5.43 -10.92
CA ASN A 107 12.54 -5.42 -10.95
C ASN A 107 13.07 -4.52 -9.82
N PRO A 108 13.74 -5.07 -8.78
CA PRO A 108 14.16 -4.28 -7.62
C PRO A 108 15.13 -3.15 -7.96
N LYS A 109 15.93 -3.31 -9.03
CA LYS A 109 16.82 -2.25 -9.51
C LYS A 109 16.04 -1.07 -10.09
N LEU A 110 15.03 -1.35 -10.92
CA LEU A 110 14.22 -0.30 -11.55
C LEU A 110 13.34 0.40 -10.51
N LEU A 111 12.77 -0.34 -9.57
CA LEU A 111 12.03 0.25 -8.45
C LEU A 111 12.93 1.19 -7.64
N ARG A 112 14.15 0.76 -7.29
CA ARG A 112 15.13 1.63 -6.61
C ARG A 112 15.49 2.88 -7.41
N GLU A 113 15.74 2.74 -8.71
CA GLU A 113 16.06 3.89 -9.58
C GLU A 113 14.89 4.90 -9.60
N ALA A 114 13.66 4.41 -9.78
CA ALA A 114 12.46 5.25 -9.80
C ALA A 114 12.20 5.93 -8.45
N THR A 115 12.29 5.19 -7.34
CA THR A 115 12.17 5.74 -5.99
C THR A 115 13.20 6.83 -5.75
N ARG A 116 14.47 6.62 -6.13
CA ARG A 116 15.53 7.63 -5.96
C ARG A 116 15.26 8.89 -6.79
N GLU A 117 14.71 8.75 -7.99
CA GLU A 117 14.39 9.90 -8.83
C GLU A 117 13.23 10.72 -8.27
N VAL A 118 12.25 10.08 -7.62
CA VAL A 118 11.08 10.75 -7.05
C VAL A 118 11.38 11.33 -5.67
N PHE A 119 11.99 10.55 -4.78
CA PHE A 119 12.20 10.92 -3.37
C PHE A 119 13.59 11.51 -3.08
N GLY A 120 14.51 11.46 -4.05
CA GLY A 120 15.82 12.09 -3.95
C GLY A 120 16.63 11.58 -2.76
N LYS A 121 17.02 12.51 -1.86
CA LYS A 121 17.84 12.24 -0.68
C LYS A 121 17.03 11.79 0.55
N LEU A 122 15.70 11.88 0.51
CA LEU A 122 14.84 11.58 1.66
C LEU A 122 14.85 10.08 2.02
N VAL A 123 15.26 9.23 1.09
CA VAL A 123 15.34 7.77 1.23
C VAL A 123 16.76 7.33 0.89
N ASP A 124 17.43 6.62 1.80
CA ASP A 124 18.76 6.06 1.53
C ASP A 124 18.71 4.76 0.70
N GLU A 125 19.86 4.19 0.33
CA GLU A 125 19.92 2.94 -0.46
C GLU A 125 19.28 1.74 0.26
N SER A 126 19.10 1.85 1.57
CA SER A 126 18.48 0.83 2.44
C SER A 126 17.03 1.14 2.82
N TYR A 127 16.43 2.19 2.25
CA TYR A 127 15.08 2.67 2.59
C TYR A 127 14.93 3.04 4.07
N LYS A 128 16.01 3.46 4.73
CA LYS A 128 15.96 3.90 6.12
C LYS A 128 15.50 5.35 6.21
N ILE A 129 14.86 5.64 7.34
CA ILE A 129 14.47 6.98 7.73
C ILE A 129 15.73 7.79 7.96
N THR A 130 15.90 8.86 7.18
CA THR A 130 17.02 9.80 7.32
C THR A 130 16.66 10.92 8.30
N PRO A 131 17.65 11.62 8.91
CA PRO A 131 17.37 12.83 9.67
C PRO A 131 16.56 13.87 8.86
N ASP A 132 16.92 14.07 7.59
CA ASP A 132 16.20 14.98 6.69
C ASP A 132 14.72 14.59 6.52
N LEU A 133 14.42 13.28 6.44
CA LEU A 133 13.03 12.81 6.42
C LEU A 133 12.34 13.08 7.77
N MET A 134 13.00 12.88 8.90
CA MET A 134 12.43 13.16 10.22
C MET A 134 12.08 14.65 10.38
N ASP A 135 12.97 15.54 9.94
CA ASP A 135 12.74 16.99 9.94
C ASP A 135 11.53 17.34 9.06
N ALA A 136 11.44 16.76 7.85
CA ALA A 136 10.30 16.99 6.96
C ALA A 136 8.97 16.48 7.56
N LEU A 137 8.99 15.32 8.22
CA LEU A 137 7.82 14.75 8.89
C LEU A 137 7.40 15.56 10.12
N ALA A 138 8.36 16.10 10.87
CA ALA A 138 8.10 16.96 12.02
C ALA A 138 7.31 18.22 11.64
N GLU A 139 7.58 18.77 10.46
CA GLU A 139 6.94 19.98 9.93
C GLU A 139 5.64 19.71 9.16
N THR A 140 5.23 18.45 9.04
CA THR A 140 4.06 18.07 8.23
C THR A 140 2.75 18.49 8.91
N ASP A 141 1.94 19.30 8.22
CA ASP A 141 0.55 19.53 8.58
C ASP A 141 -0.29 18.32 8.14
N PHE A 142 -0.72 17.50 9.11
CA PHE A 142 -1.49 16.29 8.83
C PHE A 142 -2.89 16.54 8.27
N GLN A 143 -3.45 17.75 8.45
CA GLN A 143 -4.72 18.11 7.80
C GLN A 143 -4.51 18.39 6.32
N GLU A 144 -3.44 19.11 5.96
CA GLU A 144 -3.04 19.27 4.56
C GLU A 144 -2.65 17.92 3.96
N PHE A 145 -1.88 17.10 4.68
CA PHE A 145 -1.48 15.77 4.22
C PHE A 145 -2.69 14.87 3.94
N GLN A 146 -3.69 14.83 4.83
CA GLN A 146 -4.95 14.12 4.58
C GLN A 146 -5.67 14.67 3.34
N ARG A 147 -5.73 16.00 3.15
CA ARG A 147 -6.34 16.59 1.94
C ARG A 147 -5.63 16.17 0.66
N ILE A 148 -4.30 16.07 0.69
CA ILE A 148 -3.49 15.57 -0.44
C ILE A 148 -3.82 14.11 -0.72
N ILE A 149 -3.90 13.26 0.32
CA ILE A 149 -4.29 11.85 0.18
C ILE A 149 -5.69 11.74 -0.42
N ASP A 150 -6.67 12.47 0.11
CA ASP A 150 -8.06 12.42 -0.36
C ASP A 150 -8.17 12.90 -1.82
N ALA A 151 -7.39 13.92 -2.21
CA ALA A 151 -7.29 14.36 -3.59
C ALA A 151 -6.69 13.26 -4.50
N SER A 152 -5.66 12.56 -4.04
CA SER A 152 -5.01 11.47 -4.81
C SER A 152 -5.94 10.28 -5.10
N TYR A 153 -6.94 10.02 -4.24
CA TYR A 153 -7.97 9.01 -4.52
C TYR A 153 -8.82 9.37 -5.75
N ASN A 154 -8.92 10.66 -6.09
CA ASN A 154 -9.70 11.17 -7.20
C ASN A 154 -8.85 11.48 -8.45
N ASP A 155 -7.57 11.83 -8.27
CA ASP A 155 -6.64 12.06 -9.38
C ASP A 155 -5.78 10.82 -9.63
N THR A 156 -6.20 10.04 -10.62
CA THR A 156 -5.51 8.81 -11.03
C THR A 156 -4.81 8.96 -12.38
N SER A 157 -4.49 10.19 -12.80
CA SER A 157 -3.81 10.40 -14.07
C SER A 157 -2.35 9.94 -14.01
N VAL A 158 -1.91 9.17 -15.01
CA VAL A 158 -0.53 8.67 -15.13
C VAL A 158 0.35 9.51 -16.05
N LYS A 159 -0.15 10.64 -16.59
CA LYS A 159 0.55 11.45 -17.61
C LYS A 159 1.98 11.85 -17.25
N GLU A 160 2.24 12.23 -16.00
CA GLU A 160 3.61 12.57 -15.57
C GLU A 160 4.51 11.34 -15.48
N LEU A 161 3.96 10.19 -15.11
CA LEU A 161 4.69 8.93 -15.06
C LEU A 161 4.97 8.42 -16.49
N GLU A 162 4.03 8.56 -17.43
CA GLU A 162 4.18 8.19 -18.83
C GLU A 162 5.34 8.92 -19.53
N LYS A 163 5.62 10.18 -19.14
CA LYS A 163 6.80 10.93 -19.64
C LYS A 163 8.11 10.19 -19.34
N LYS A 164 8.11 9.30 -18.34
CA LYS A 164 9.23 8.43 -17.96
C LYS A 164 8.96 7.00 -18.40
N ALA A 165 8.81 6.78 -19.71
CA ALA A 165 8.36 5.52 -20.31
C ALA A 165 9.02 4.23 -19.74
N LYS A 166 10.32 4.25 -19.45
CA LYS A 166 11.05 3.12 -18.83
C LYS A 166 10.47 2.76 -17.46
N TYR A 167 10.24 3.75 -16.59
CA TYR A 167 9.71 3.54 -15.24
C TYR A 167 8.22 3.26 -15.29
N PHE A 168 7.46 3.96 -16.13
CA PHE A 168 6.04 3.68 -16.30
C PHE A 168 5.82 2.21 -16.66
N ARG A 169 6.47 1.71 -17.70
CA ARG A 169 6.32 0.31 -18.12
C ARG A 169 6.69 -0.67 -17.01
N ALA A 170 7.84 -0.46 -16.35
CA ALA A 170 8.35 -1.39 -15.35
C ALA A 170 7.54 -1.40 -14.04
N LEU A 171 6.94 -0.26 -13.66
CA LEU A 171 6.20 -0.10 -12.40
C LEU A 171 4.70 -0.36 -12.56
N THR A 172 4.16 -0.23 -13.77
CA THR A 172 2.72 -0.39 -14.05
C THR A 172 2.48 -1.58 -14.98
N ILE A 173 2.72 -1.44 -16.28
CA ILE A 173 2.35 -2.42 -17.31
C ILE A 173 2.91 -3.82 -17.04
N ASP A 174 4.23 -3.95 -16.90
CA ASP A 174 4.89 -5.26 -16.72
C ASP A 174 4.52 -5.89 -15.37
N ARG A 175 4.12 -5.07 -14.39
CA ARG A 175 3.69 -5.50 -13.07
C ARG A 175 2.25 -6.03 -13.14
N ASP A 176 1.35 -5.27 -13.78
CA ASP A 176 -0.04 -5.64 -14.03
C ASP A 176 -0.15 -7.00 -14.75
N GLU A 177 0.69 -7.23 -15.75
CA GLU A 177 0.75 -8.51 -16.49
C GLU A 177 0.99 -9.70 -15.56
N LYS A 178 1.96 -9.58 -14.67
CA LYS A 178 2.33 -10.69 -13.76
C LYS A 178 1.36 -10.82 -12.60
N THR A 179 0.84 -9.70 -12.12
CA THR A 179 -0.19 -9.68 -11.09
C THR A 179 -1.48 -10.32 -11.60
N GLU A 180 -1.86 -10.10 -12.87
CA GLU A 180 -2.99 -10.75 -13.52
C GLU A 180 -2.88 -12.28 -13.43
N GLU A 181 -1.73 -12.85 -13.80
CA GLU A 181 -1.48 -14.29 -13.73
C GLU A 181 -1.69 -14.83 -12.31
N LYS A 182 -1.16 -14.12 -11.30
CA LYS A 182 -1.27 -14.51 -9.89
C LYS A 182 -2.69 -14.43 -9.34
N ILE A 183 -3.45 -13.40 -9.70
CA ILE A 183 -4.86 -13.28 -9.31
C ILE A 183 -5.69 -14.41 -9.93
N ARG A 184 -5.46 -14.71 -11.22
CA ARG A 184 -6.15 -15.81 -11.92
C ARG A 184 -5.79 -17.18 -11.35
N GLU A 185 -4.54 -17.38 -10.93
CA GLU A 185 -4.10 -18.59 -10.22
C GLU A 185 -4.83 -18.73 -8.88
N ALA A 186 -4.84 -17.67 -8.07
CA ALA A 186 -5.50 -17.67 -6.77
C ALA A 186 -7.02 -17.91 -6.87
N LEU A 187 -7.70 -17.31 -7.85
CA LEU A 187 -9.14 -17.51 -8.08
C LEU A 187 -9.52 -18.94 -8.49
N LYS A 188 -8.60 -19.72 -9.07
CA LYS A 188 -8.85 -21.14 -9.37
C LYS A 188 -8.83 -22.01 -8.12
N GLU A 189 -8.22 -21.51 -7.04
CA GLU A 189 -8.02 -22.24 -5.79
C GLU A 189 -9.03 -21.83 -4.70
N THR A 190 -9.88 -20.82 -4.93
CA THR A 190 -10.92 -20.38 -4.00
C THR A 190 -12.32 -20.53 -4.61
N ASP A 191 -13.27 -20.94 -3.76
CA ASP A 191 -14.68 -21.00 -4.12
C ASP A 191 -15.44 -19.69 -3.80
N ASN A 192 -14.85 -18.79 -3.00
CA ASN A 192 -15.47 -17.54 -2.53
C ASN A 192 -14.65 -16.29 -2.89
N ASN A 193 -14.55 -15.32 -1.97
CA ASN A 193 -14.12 -13.96 -2.27
C ASN A 193 -12.59 -13.84 -2.29
N LEU A 194 -12.05 -13.19 -3.32
CA LEU A 194 -10.67 -12.72 -3.36
C LEU A 194 -10.65 -11.20 -3.29
N ALA A 195 -9.92 -10.65 -2.32
CA ALA A 195 -9.61 -9.22 -2.26
C ALA A 195 -8.16 -8.99 -2.67
N TYR A 196 -7.95 -8.29 -3.77
CA TYR A 196 -6.62 -7.83 -4.17
C TYR A 196 -6.42 -6.38 -3.73
N ILE A 197 -5.39 -6.15 -2.92
CA ILE A 197 -5.02 -4.84 -2.39
C ILE A 197 -3.79 -4.32 -3.15
N GLY A 198 -3.95 -3.17 -3.81
CA GLY A 198 -2.89 -2.54 -4.59
C GLY A 198 -3.10 -1.04 -4.78
N GLY A 199 -2.10 -0.36 -5.31
CA GLY A 199 -2.10 1.07 -5.55
C GLY A 199 -3.20 1.48 -6.54
N LEU A 200 -3.81 2.64 -6.29
CA LEU A 200 -4.95 3.17 -7.07
C LEU A 200 -4.75 3.15 -8.59
N LEU A 201 -3.53 3.45 -9.05
CA LEU A 201 -3.22 3.54 -10.47
C LEU A 201 -3.49 2.22 -11.21
N HIS A 202 -3.30 1.08 -10.54
CA HIS A 202 -3.51 -0.25 -11.15
C HIS A 202 -4.98 -0.53 -11.52
N PHE A 203 -5.95 0.21 -10.95
CA PHE A 203 -7.39 -0.03 -11.19
C PHE A 203 -8.14 1.16 -11.78
N PHE A 204 -7.61 2.36 -11.56
CA PHE A 204 -8.24 3.62 -11.92
C PHE A 204 -7.34 4.51 -12.78
N GLY A 205 -6.10 4.09 -13.07
CA GLY A 205 -5.19 4.81 -13.95
C GLY A 205 -5.73 4.94 -15.37
N ASP A 206 -5.46 6.07 -16.03
CA ASP A 206 -5.87 6.35 -17.42
C ASP A 206 -4.99 5.64 -18.47
N TYR A 207 -4.75 4.33 -18.27
CA TYR A 207 -4.03 3.42 -19.17
C TYR A 207 -4.66 2.01 -19.16
N PRO A 208 -4.29 1.10 -20.09
CA PRO A 208 -4.74 -0.30 -20.08
C PRO A 208 -4.22 -1.09 -18.86
N ASN A 209 -4.86 -0.86 -17.72
CA ASN A 209 -4.40 -1.27 -16.39
C ASN A 209 -4.90 -2.68 -16.00
N LEU A 210 -4.60 -3.10 -14.76
CA LEU A 210 -4.96 -4.41 -14.25
C LEU A 210 -6.48 -4.67 -14.22
N TYR A 211 -7.31 -3.64 -13.98
CA TYR A 211 -8.76 -3.81 -14.05
C TYR A 211 -9.22 -4.18 -15.47
N ASP A 212 -8.68 -3.52 -16.50
CA ASP A 212 -9.05 -3.81 -17.88
C ASP A 212 -8.66 -5.24 -18.28
N ARG A 213 -7.51 -5.71 -17.79
CA ARG A 213 -7.02 -7.07 -18.00
C ARG A 213 -7.89 -8.15 -17.35
N LEU A 214 -8.48 -7.85 -16.19
CA LEU A 214 -9.32 -8.77 -15.43
C LEU A 214 -10.82 -8.56 -15.67
N ARG A 215 -11.21 -7.73 -16.65
CA ARG A 215 -12.62 -7.34 -16.87
C ARG A 215 -13.53 -8.54 -17.13
N ASP A 216 -13.02 -9.59 -17.75
CA ASP A 216 -13.74 -10.84 -18.01
C ASP A 216 -14.21 -11.54 -16.71
N LEU A 217 -13.54 -11.28 -15.58
CA LEU A 217 -13.89 -11.82 -14.28
C LEU A 217 -14.95 -10.98 -13.54
N ASN A 218 -15.45 -9.91 -14.17
CA ASN A 218 -16.39 -8.94 -13.59
C ASN A 218 -15.97 -8.42 -12.18
N PRO A 219 -14.74 -7.89 -12.02
CA PRO A 219 -14.25 -7.43 -10.72
C PRO A 219 -15.04 -6.22 -10.21
N VAL A 220 -15.25 -6.18 -8.89
CA VAL A 220 -15.73 -4.99 -8.18
C VAL A 220 -14.52 -4.12 -7.86
N ARG A 221 -14.47 -2.91 -8.40
CA ARG A 221 -13.45 -1.91 -8.06
C ARG A 221 -13.90 -1.07 -6.89
N ILE A 222 -12.98 -0.84 -5.95
CA ILE A 222 -13.23 -0.04 -4.75
C ILE A 222 -12.04 0.88 -4.56
N ARG A 223 -12.28 2.18 -4.35
CA ARG A 223 -11.27 3.04 -3.73
C ARG A 223 -11.41 2.88 -2.24
N LEU A 224 -10.29 2.70 -1.53
CA LEU A 224 -10.35 2.47 -0.09
C LEU A 224 -11.09 3.60 0.67
N SER A 225 -10.96 4.85 0.21
CA SER A 225 -11.68 6.01 0.77
C SER A 225 -13.20 5.98 0.58
N GLU A 226 -13.74 5.17 -0.34
CA GLU A 226 -15.18 5.02 -0.52
C GLU A 226 -15.84 4.20 0.61
N LEU A 227 -15.04 3.45 1.39
CA LEU A 227 -15.51 2.59 2.47
C LEU A 227 -15.98 3.33 3.72
N ASP A 228 -15.64 4.61 3.87
CA ASP A 228 -16.15 5.45 4.97
C ASP A 228 -17.68 5.62 4.93
N LYS A 229 -18.31 5.23 3.81
CA LYS A 229 -19.75 5.34 3.58
C LYS A 229 -20.52 4.03 3.88
N LEU A 230 -19.82 2.94 4.20
CA LEU A 230 -20.41 1.64 4.58
C LEU A 230 -20.73 1.63 6.08
#